data_AF-A0A512RDI0-F1
#
_entry.id   AF-A0A512RDI0-F1
#
_cell.length_a   1.000
_cell.length_b   1.000
_cell.length_c   1.000
_cell.angle_alpha   90.00
_cell.angle_beta   90.00
_cell.angle_gamma   90.00
#
_symmetry.space_group_name_H-M   'P 1'
#
loop_
_entity.id
_entity.type
_entity.pdbx_description
1 polymer ?
#
loop_
_entity_poly.entity_id
_entity_poly.type
_entity_poly.pdbx_seq_one_letter_code
_entity_poly.pdbx_strand_id
1 'polypeptide(L)'
;MINFSELKTGDIVIAKYEEQMLEGRILQVDHEHRQVCVLTHEEQENWYSAEDLFPIPLTAEQLVKLKFKKTDEPPINGNGEAWVRGPFTVLLSNNRIVLHYRDETRDIPNNIMVHQLQNHYQGMTLYHLD
;
A
#
# COMPACT_ATOMS: atom_id res chain seq x y z
N MET A 1 -2.13 -2.32 -14.50
CA MET A 1 -1.53 -0.98 -14.63
C MET A 1 -2.12 -0.09 -13.55
N ILE A 2 -1.28 0.64 -12.81
CA ILE A 2 -1.75 1.53 -11.73
C ILE A 2 -2.33 2.81 -12.34
N ASN A 3 -3.38 3.36 -11.74
CA ASN A 3 -3.82 4.72 -12.09
C ASN A 3 -2.79 5.73 -11.58
N PHE A 4 -2.18 6.50 -12.48
CA PHE A 4 -1.11 7.45 -12.15
C PHE A 4 -1.51 8.46 -11.06
N SER A 5 -2.79 8.86 -11.00
CA SER A 5 -3.27 9.80 -9.98
C SER A 5 -3.28 9.23 -8.55
N GLU A 6 -3.17 7.91 -8.40
CA GLU A 6 -3.11 7.25 -7.09
C GLU A 6 -1.68 7.09 -6.58
N LEU A 7 -0.66 7.28 -7.43
CA LEU A 7 0.73 7.10 -7.05
C LEU A 7 1.20 8.27 -6.18
N LYS A 8 1.81 7.95 -5.05
CA LYS A 8 2.43 8.94 -4.16
C LYS A 8 3.82 8.52 -3.72
N THR A 9 4.62 9.49 -3.29
CA THR A 9 5.88 9.25 -2.60
C THR A 9 5.64 8.30 -1.42
N GLY A 10 6.51 7.30 -1.28
CA GLY A 10 6.44 6.27 -0.26
C GLY A 10 5.68 5.00 -0.66
N ASP A 11 4.91 5.02 -1.75
CA ASP A 11 4.18 3.83 -2.21
C ASP A 11 5.15 2.72 -2.67
N ILE A 12 4.79 1.48 -2.38
CA ILE A 12 5.49 0.28 -2.83
C ILE A 12 4.76 -0.25 -4.06
N VAL A 13 5.52 -0.45 -5.13
CA VAL A 13 5.04 -0.88 -6.44
C VAL A 13 5.99 -1.91 -7.04
N ILE A 14 5.54 -2.64 -8.06
CA ILE A 14 6.42 -3.41 -8.93
C ILE A 14 6.77 -2.53 -10.13
N ALA A 15 8.06 -2.28 -10.33
CA ALA A 15 8.61 -1.62 -11.50
C ALA A 15 9.13 -2.67 -12.49
N LYS A 16 8.72 -2.54 -13.75
CA LYS A 16 9.20 -3.37 -14.84
C LYS A 16 10.36 -2.70 -15.55
N TYR A 17 11.47 -3.41 -15.72
CA TYR A 17 12.58 -3.00 -16.56
C TYR A 17 13.02 -4.18 -17.44
N GLU A 18 12.95 -4.00 -18.76
CA GLU A 18 13.14 -5.10 -19.73
C GLU A 18 12.22 -6.31 -19.42
N GLU A 19 12.80 -7.45 -19.03
CA GLU A 19 12.08 -8.67 -18.65
C GLU A 19 12.00 -8.88 -17.13
N GLN A 20 12.54 -7.94 -16.34
CA GLN A 20 12.57 -8.04 -14.88
C GLN A 20 11.44 -7.25 -14.22
N MET A 21 10.91 -7.82 -13.13
CA MET A 21 9.91 -7.20 -12.27
C MET A 21 10.52 -7.01 -10.89
N LEU A 22 10.72 -5.76 -10.49
CA LEU A 22 11.40 -5.41 -9.24
C LEU A 22 10.43 -4.69 -8.31
N GLU A 23 10.33 -5.15 -7.07
CA GLU A 23 9.66 -4.40 -6.01
C GLU A 23 10.51 -3.17 -5.65
N GLY A 24 9.85 -2.02 -5.50
CA GLY A 24 10.53 -0.76 -5.21
C GLY A 24 9.60 0.27 -4.59
N ARG A 25 10.21 1.32 -4.04
CA ARG A 25 9.51 2.41 -3.35
C ARG A 25 9.59 3.71 -4.15
N ILE A 26 8.47 4.39 -4.30
CA ILE A 26 8.43 5.69 -4.98
C ILE A 26 9.12 6.75 -4.13
N LEU A 27 10.11 7.43 -4.70
CA LEU A 27 10.77 8.58 -4.10
C LEU A 27 10.12 9.90 -4.54
N GLN A 28 9.74 10.00 -5.82
CA GLN A 28 9.21 11.21 -6.41
C GLN A 28 8.17 10.89 -7.49
N VAL A 29 7.16 11.76 -7.62
CA VAL A 29 6.15 11.72 -8.69
C VAL A 29 6.25 13.00 -9.52
N ASP A 30 6.47 12.86 -10.83
CA ASP A 30 6.47 13.96 -11.79
C ASP A 30 5.15 13.94 -12.57
N HIS A 31 4.27 14.88 -12.24
CA HIS A 31 2.96 15.02 -12.89
C HIS A 31 3.02 15.65 -14.28
N GLU A 32 4.07 16.40 -14.61
CA GLU A 32 4.25 17.04 -15.91
C GLU A 32 4.60 15.99 -16.97
N HIS A 33 5.59 15.14 -16.67
CA HIS A 33 6.03 14.08 -17.58
C HIS A 33 5.32 12.74 -17.37
N ARG A 34 4.47 12.64 -16.34
CA ARG A 34 3.77 11.41 -15.92
C ARG A 34 4.72 10.24 -15.64
N GLN A 35 5.80 10.53 -14.94
CA GLN A 35 6.80 9.55 -14.53
C GLN A 35 6.96 9.54 -13.01
N VAL A 36 7.49 8.45 -12.48
CA VAL A 36 7.85 8.35 -11.05
C VAL A 36 9.27 7.83 -10.88
N CYS A 37 9.98 8.36 -9.91
CA CYS A 37 11.28 7.84 -9.49
C CYS A 37 11.07 6.72 -8.48
N VAL A 38 11.56 5.52 -8.77
CA VAL A 38 11.46 4.34 -7.91
C VAL A 38 12.86 3.92 -7.46
N LEU A 39 13.01 3.73 -6.15
CA LEU A 39 14.16 3.08 -5.54
C LEU A 39 13.89 1.57 -5.46
N THR A 40 14.63 0.78 -6.23
CA THR A 40 14.56 -0.70 -6.16
C THR A 40 15.58 -1.24 -5.16
N HIS A 41 15.51 -2.55 -4.87
CA HIS A 41 16.35 -3.22 -3.87
C HIS A 41 17.88 -3.10 -4.09
N GLU A 42 18.34 -2.72 -5.28
CA GLU A 42 19.76 -2.51 -5.59
C GLU A 42 20.25 -1.09 -5.28
N GLU A 43 19.49 -0.33 -4.47
CA GLU A 43 19.69 1.10 -4.19
C GLU A 43 19.76 1.96 -5.47
N GLN A 44 19.21 1.44 -6.57
CA GLN A 44 19.19 2.13 -7.85
C GLN A 44 17.90 2.94 -7.98
N GLU A 45 18.06 4.22 -8.26
CA GLU A 45 16.99 5.15 -8.58
C GLU A 45 16.80 5.23 -10.08
N ASN A 46 15.61 4.88 -10.56
CA ASN A 46 15.26 4.99 -11.98
C ASN A 46 13.89 5.64 -12.14
N TRP A 47 13.68 6.32 -13.26
CA TRP A 47 12.40 6.90 -13.64
C TRP A 47 11.59 5.93 -14.51
N TYR A 48 10.34 5.70 -14.13
CA TYR A 48 9.43 4.79 -14.80
C TYR A 48 8.16 5.51 -15.25
N SER A 49 7.63 5.13 -16.40
CA SER A 49 6.31 5.53 -16.86
C SER A 49 5.22 4.73 -16.12
N ALA A 50 4.01 5.28 -16.04
CA ALA A 50 2.88 4.61 -15.37
C ALA A 50 2.57 3.19 -15.91
N GLU A 51 2.88 2.94 -17.18
CA GLU A 51 2.67 1.65 -17.86
C GLU A 51 3.63 0.55 -17.41
N ASP A 52 4.80 0.93 -16.89
CA ASP A 52 5.81 0.02 -16.35
C ASP A 52 5.61 -0.27 -14.87
N LEU A 53 4.53 0.26 -14.27
CA LEU A 53 4.22 0.11 -12.85
C LEU A 53 3.00 -0.77 -12.64
N PHE A 54 3.18 -1.75 -11.76
CA PHE A 54 2.18 -2.75 -11.45
C PHE A 54 1.84 -2.73 -9.96
N PRO A 55 0.55 -2.78 -9.61
CA PRO A 55 0.14 -2.80 -8.22
C PRO A 55 0.45 -4.17 -7.59
N ILE A 56 0.66 -4.16 -6.28
CA ILE A 56 0.75 -5.38 -5.47
C ILE A 56 -0.61 -5.58 -4.78
N PRO A 57 -1.29 -6.72 -4.96
CA PRO A 57 -2.50 -7.02 -4.21
C PRO A 57 -2.23 -7.00 -2.71
N LEU A 58 -3.11 -6.40 -1.92
CA LEU A 58 -2.99 -6.47 -0.47
C LEU A 58 -3.37 -7.87 0.03
N THR A 59 -2.41 -8.58 0.61
CA THR A 59 -2.60 -9.91 1.22
C THR A 59 -2.10 -9.93 2.66
N ALA A 60 -2.39 -11.03 3.38
CA ALA A 60 -1.85 -11.26 4.72
C ALA A 60 -0.31 -11.20 4.74
N GLU A 61 0.35 -11.77 3.73
CA GLU A 61 1.80 -11.74 3.59
C GLU A 61 2.33 -10.31 3.43
N GLN A 62 1.62 -9.46 2.68
CA GLN A 62 1.98 -8.04 2.55
C GLN A 62 1.79 -7.29 3.86
N LEU A 63 0.74 -7.58 4.62
CA LEU A 63 0.55 -7.00 5.95
C LEU A 63 1.70 -7.36 6.90
N VAL A 64 2.16 -8.62 6.88
CA VAL A 64 3.36 -9.05 7.62
C VAL A 64 4.61 -8.28 7.19
N LYS A 65 4.86 -8.14 5.88
CA LYS A 65 5.97 -7.33 5.35
C LYS A 65 5.91 -5.88 5.84
N LEU A 66 4.71 -5.30 5.86
CA LEU A 66 4.41 -3.96 6.39
C LEU A 66 4.36 -3.92 7.92
N LYS A 67 4.90 -4.93 8.61
CA LYS A 67 5.08 -5.01 10.06
C LYS A 67 3.76 -5.04 10.86
N PHE A 68 2.63 -5.36 10.22
CA PHE A 68 1.41 -5.68 10.94
C PHE A 68 1.49 -7.07 11.56
N LYS A 69 0.86 -7.22 12.72
CA LYS A 69 0.72 -8.50 13.41
C LYS A 69 -0.75 -8.89 13.42
N LYS A 70 -1.03 -10.15 13.11
CA LYS A 70 -2.36 -10.71 13.30
C LYS A 70 -2.69 -10.70 14.79
N THR A 71 -3.91 -10.30 15.14
CA THR A 71 -4.43 -10.38 16.51
C THR A 71 -5.49 -11.46 16.61
N ASP A 72 -5.54 -12.12 17.75
CA ASP A 72 -6.59 -13.08 18.11
C ASP A 72 -7.79 -12.38 18.77
N GLU A 73 -7.69 -11.06 19.01
CA GLU A 73 -8.78 -10.28 19.55
C GLU A 73 -9.96 -10.20 18.56
N PRO A 74 -11.21 -10.31 19.04
CA PRO A 74 -12.36 -10.18 18.18
C PRO A 74 -12.39 -8.76 17.58
N PRO A 75 -12.55 -8.64 16.25
CA PRO A 75 -12.55 -7.35 15.60
C PRO A 75 -13.71 -6.48 16.11
N ILE A 76 -13.43 -5.20 16.32
CA ILE A 76 -14.34 -4.24 16.96
C ILE A 76 -15.68 -4.10 16.21
N ASN A 77 -15.74 -4.42 14.90
CA ASN A 77 -16.93 -4.18 14.05
C ASN A 77 -17.12 -5.16 12.86
N GLY A 78 -16.84 -6.47 12.98
CA GLY A 78 -17.14 -7.36 11.86
C GLY A 78 -16.66 -8.80 11.94
N ASN A 79 -16.66 -9.47 10.78
CA ASN A 79 -16.06 -10.79 10.58
C ASN A 79 -14.84 -10.61 9.66
N GLY A 80 -13.68 -11.14 10.06
CA GLY A 80 -12.45 -11.04 9.30
C GLY A 80 -11.22 -11.24 10.18
N GLU A 81 -10.04 -11.17 9.58
CA GLU A 81 -8.78 -11.22 10.32
C GLU A 81 -8.34 -9.80 10.67
N ALA A 82 -8.13 -9.53 11.95
CA ALA A 82 -7.62 -8.24 12.41
C ALA A 82 -6.09 -8.24 12.43
N TRP A 83 -5.51 -7.18 11.88
CA TRP A 83 -4.08 -6.97 11.77
C TRP A 83 -3.73 -5.60 12.35
N VAL A 84 -2.76 -5.55 13.26
CA VAL A 84 -2.44 -4.34 14.03
C VAL A 84 -0.99 -3.90 13.84
N ARG A 85 -0.78 -2.59 13.70
CA ARG A 85 0.52 -1.92 13.75
C ARG A 85 0.40 -0.67 14.61
N GLY A 86 0.86 -0.78 15.86
CA GLY A 86 0.61 0.26 16.86
C GLY A 86 -0.90 0.49 17.03
N PRO A 87 -1.38 1.74 16.99
CA PRO A 87 -2.82 2.05 17.12
C PRO A 87 -3.61 1.90 15.80
N PHE A 88 -2.97 1.49 14.69
CA PHE A 88 -3.64 1.32 13.41
C PHE A 88 -4.08 -0.14 13.23
N THR A 89 -5.35 -0.34 12.89
CA THR A 89 -5.92 -1.67 12.67
C THR A 89 -6.44 -1.81 11.24
N VAL A 90 -6.13 -2.95 10.61
CA VAL A 90 -6.68 -3.39 9.32
C VAL A 90 -7.50 -4.65 9.59
N LEU A 91 -8.81 -4.58 9.35
CA LEU A 91 -9.67 -5.74 9.30
C LEU A 91 -9.76 -6.21 7.84
N LEU A 92 -9.23 -7.39 7.56
CA LEU A 92 -9.21 -7.98 6.23
C LEU A 92 -10.27 -9.08 6.12
N SER A 93 -11.17 -8.91 5.16
CA SER A 93 -12.22 -9.89 4.81
C SER A 93 -12.27 -10.05 3.30
N ASN A 94 -12.87 -11.13 2.79
CA ASN A 94 -12.81 -11.51 1.36
C ASN A 94 -13.16 -10.41 0.35
N ASN A 95 -14.05 -9.46 0.72
CA ASN A 95 -14.57 -8.41 -0.17
C ASN A 95 -14.70 -7.05 0.53
N ARG A 96 -14.07 -6.89 1.70
CA ARG A 96 -14.23 -5.69 2.52
C ARG A 96 -12.98 -5.49 3.37
N ILE A 97 -12.53 -4.24 3.44
CA ILE A 97 -11.43 -3.84 4.30
C ILE A 97 -11.93 -2.71 5.19
N VAL A 98 -11.74 -2.87 6.50
CA VAL A 98 -12.02 -1.80 7.46
C VAL A 98 -10.71 -1.33 8.07
N LEU A 99 -10.44 -0.04 7.94
CA LEU A 99 -9.27 0.62 8.52
C LEU A 99 -9.72 1.43 9.73
N HIS A 100 -8.99 1.32 10.83
CA HIS A 100 -9.30 2.05 12.06
C HIS A 100 -8.04 2.67 12.66
N TYR A 101 -8.12 3.95 13.01
CA TYR A 101 -7.06 4.69 13.68
C TYR A 101 -7.67 5.81 14.51
N ARG A 102 -7.50 5.75 15.85
CA ARG A 102 -8.11 6.69 16.81
C ARG A 102 -9.63 6.75 16.62
N ASP A 103 -10.18 7.92 16.31
CA ASP A 103 -11.62 8.14 16.15
C ASP A 103 -12.07 8.01 14.68
N GLU A 104 -11.17 7.69 13.75
CA GLU A 104 -11.48 7.55 12.32
C GLU A 104 -11.59 6.08 11.92
N THR A 105 -12.66 5.75 11.20
CA THR A 105 -12.85 4.43 10.58
C THR A 105 -13.19 4.60 9.11
N ARG A 106 -12.51 3.86 8.24
CA ARG A 106 -12.80 3.80 6.80
C ARG A 106 -13.27 2.41 6.44
N ASP A 107 -14.45 2.35 5.85
CA ASP A 107 -15.03 1.12 5.32
C ASP A 107 -14.84 1.12 3.80
N ILE A 108 -13.98 0.23 3.32
CA ILE A 108 -13.57 0.18 1.93
C ILE A 108 -14.22 -1.06 1.30
N PRO A 109 -15.14 -0.86 0.34
CA PRO A 109 -15.69 -1.98 -0.42
C PRO A 109 -14.62 -2.51 -1.38
N ASN A 110 -14.52 -3.83 -1.49
CA ASN A 110 -13.59 -4.58 -2.34
C ASN A 110 -12.16 -4.66 -1.80
N ASN A 111 -11.38 -5.54 -2.44
CA ASN A 111 -9.95 -5.68 -2.19
C ASN A 111 -9.20 -4.48 -2.77
N ILE A 112 -8.17 -4.04 -2.05
CA ILE A 112 -7.30 -2.94 -2.46
C ILE A 112 -5.89 -3.43 -2.74
N MET A 113 -5.10 -2.56 -3.33
CA MET A 113 -3.67 -2.76 -3.56
C MET A 113 -2.84 -2.17 -2.40
N VAL A 114 -1.59 -2.60 -2.27
CA VAL A 114 -0.67 -2.13 -1.22
C VAL A 114 -0.53 -0.60 -1.24
N HIS A 115 -0.34 0.02 -2.41
CA HIS A 115 -0.24 1.49 -2.53
C HIS A 115 -1.51 2.20 -2.05
N GLN A 116 -2.69 1.59 -2.23
CA GLN A 116 -3.95 2.16 -1.73
C GLN A 116 -4.04 2.08 -0.20
N LEU A 117 -3.59 0.98 0.42
CA LEU A 117 -3.47 0.90 1.88
C LEU A 117 -2.50 1.97 2.41
N GLN A 118 -1.33 2.12 1.77
CA GLN A 118 -0.34 3.12 2.16
C GLN A 118 -0.91 4.54 2.06
N ASN A 119 -1.65 4.83 0.99
CA ASN A 119 -2.37 6.09 0.81
C ASN A 119 -3.42 6.34 1.90
N HIS A 120 -4.22 5.33 2.26
CA HIS A 120 -5.17 5.48 3.35
C HIS A 120 -4.47 5.69 4.69
N TYR A 121 -3.42 4.92 4.97
CA TYR A 121 -2.62 5.05 6.18
C TYR A 121 -2.01 6.45 6.32
N GLN A 122 -1.40 6.98 5.25
CA GLN A 122 -0.86 8.33 5.23
C GLN A 122 -1.97 9.37 5.44
N GLY A 123 -3.13 9.19 4.81
CA GLY A 123 -4.26 10.08 4.98
C GLY A 123 -4.89 10.08 6.37
N MET A 124 -4.66 9.05 7.20
CA MET A 124 -5.17 8.95 8.58
C MET A 124 -4.10 9.33 9.62
N THR A 125 -2.83 9.06 9.32
CA THR A 125 -1.72 9.18 10.29
C THR A 125 -0.76 10.33 9.99
N LEU A 126 -0.75 10.83 8.75
CA LEU A 126 0.25 11.76 8.19
C LEU A 126 1.66 11.19 8.05
N TYR A 127 1.83 9.86 8.20
CA TYR A 127 3.12 9.17 8.03
C TYR A 127 3.06 8.18 6.87
N HIS A 128 4.21 7.90 6.25
CA HIS A 128 4.33 6.81 5.28
C HIS A 128 4.26 5.45 5.99
N LEU A 129 3.73 4.46 5.28
CA LEU A 129 3.69 3.08 5.71
C LEU A 129 4.78 2.29 4.98
N ASP A 130 5.77 1.81 5.74
CA ASP A 130 7.01 1.16 5.29
C ASP A 130 7.25 -0.21 5.92
#